data_AF-X6NUZ4-F1
#
_entry.id   AF-X6NUZ4-F1
#
_cell.length_a   1.000
_cell.length_b   1.000
_cell.length_c   1.000
_cell.angle_alpha   90.00
_cell.angle_beta   90.00
_cell.angle_gamma   90.00
#
_symmetry.space_group_name_H-M   'P 1'
#
loop_
_entity.id
_entity.type
_entity.pdbx_description
1 polymer ?
#
loop_
_entity_poly.entity_id
_entity_poly.type
_entity_poly.pdbx_seq_one_letter_code
_entity_poly.pdbx_strand_id
1 'polypeptide(L)'
;MPKQRLEESQIEEIHEILRLLKHMSTKDLLSSADVQTLSGESVLMGLNYLIPHLNDTLLEYPQLCDDFFDVLAIALSVFTNRFAIMSRQYQTVLTESIPFALRHCDPKIVQYALEIITCMAIYHFSHRMSMIVFLCVYIVHILCNFFFFFPFVNDNYRQSNKI
;
A
#
# COMPACT_ATOMS: atom_id res chain seq x y z
N MET A 1 -3.01 -6.83 32.00
CA MET A 1 -1.56 -7.05 31.80
C MET A 1 -1.17 -8.15 30.80
N PRO A 2 -1.96 -9.20 30.48
CA PRO A 2 -1.54 -10.16 29.44
C PRO A 2 -1.80 -9.67 28.00
N LYS A 3 -2.85 -8.87 27.78
CA LYS A 3 -3.25 -8.42 26.44
C LYS A 3 -2.19 -7.57 25.72
N GLN A 4 -1.54 -6.68 26.46
CA GLN A 4 -0.55 -5.73 25.92
C GLN A 4 0.75 -6.42 25.45
N ARG A 5 1.21 -7.47 26.16
CA ARG A 5 2.38 -8.26 25.71
C ARG A 5 2.11 -9.09 24.46
N LEU A 6 0.88 -9.58 24.32
CA LEU A 6 0.49 -10.34 23.13
C LEU A 6 0.46 -9.44 21.90
N GLU A 7 -0.01 -8.20 22.05
CA GLU A 7 -0.01 -7.20 20.97
C GLU A 7 1.43 -6.80 20.58
N GLU A 8 2.32 -6.56 21.55
CA GLU A 8 3.75 -6.28 21.29
C GLU A 8 4.47 -7.42 20.54
N SER A 9 4.22 -8.68 20.93
CA SER A 9 4.79 -9.85 20.25
C SER A 9 4.29 -9.97 18.81
N GLN A 10 3.01 -9.72 18.57
CA GLN A 10 2.43 -9.75 17.23
C GLN A 10 3.00 -8.65 16.33
N ILE A 11 3.24 -7.46 16.87
CA ILE A 11 3.87 -6.36 16.14
C ILE A 11 5.28 -6.74 15.68
N GLU A 12 6.08 -7.31 16.59
CA GLU A 12 7.44 -7.75 16.28
C GLU A 12 7.47 -8.83 15.19
N GLU A 13 6.56 -9.82 15.28
CA GLU A 13 6.40 -10.86 14.27
C GLU A 13 6.03 -10.27 12.89
N ILE A 14 5.07 -9.33 12.84
CA ILE A 14 4.67 -8.69 11.57
C ILE A 14 5.82 -7.86 11.00
N HIS A 15 6.58 -7.13 11.83
CA HIS A 15 7.76 -6.39 11.36
C HIS A 15 8.79 -7.32 10.73
N GLU A 16 9.07 -8.48 11.33
CA GLU A 16 10.01 -9.44 10.75
C GLU A 16 9.50 -10.04 9.43
N ILE A 17 8.20 -10.31 9.33
CA ILE A 17 7.59 -10.75 8.07
C ILE A 17 7.75 -9.65 7.02
N LEU A 18 7.44 -8.39 7.34
CA LEU A 18 7.59 -7.27 6.39
C LEU A 18 9.04 -7.09 5.94
N ARG A 19 10.01 -7.20 6.86
CA ARG A 19 11.44 -7.17 6.53
C ARG A 19 11.82 -8.28 5.56
N LEU A 20 11.34 -9.50 5.80
CA LEU A 20 11.55 -10.63 4.91
C LEU A 20 10.96 -10.37 3.51
N LEU A 21 9.71 -9.92 3.43
CA LEU A 21 9.04 -9.60 2.17
C LEU A 21 9.76 -8.47 1.40
N LYS A 22 10.28 -7.47 2.13
CA LYS A 22 11.11 -6.41 1.55
C LYS A 22 12.37 -6.98 0.92
N HIS A 23 13.08 -7.86 1.62
CA HIS A 23 14.30 -8.49 1.10
C HIS A 23 14.01 -9.33 -0.14
N MET A 24 12.91 -10.08 -0.15
CA MET A 24 12.45 -10.85 -1.32
C MET A 24 12.11 -9.98 -2.54
N SER A 25 11.79 -8.70 -2.31
CA SER A 25 11.48 -7.73 -3.36
C SER A 25 12.70 -7.00 -3.91
N THR A 26 13.89 -7.20 -3.32
CA THR A 26 15.14 -6.58 -3.81
C THR A 26 15.66 -7.30 -5.05
N LYS A 27 16.29 -6.54 -5.96
CA LYS A 27 16.72 -7.02 -7.28
C LYS A 27 17.79 -8.11 -7.22
N ASP A 28 18.48 -8.25 -6.09
CA ASP A 28 19.60 -9.19 -5.93
C ASP A 28 19.15 -10.67 -5.96
N LEU A 29 17.87 -10.95 -5.70
CA LEU A 29 17.31 -12.30 -5.76
C LEU A 29 16.66 -12.64 -7.12
N LEU A 30 16.61 -11.68 -8.04
CA LEU A 30 15.84 -11.77 -9.28
C LEU A 30 16.66 -12.31 -10.48
N SER A 31 17.57 -13.26 -10.22
CA SER A 31 18.54 -13.76 -11.21
C SER A 31 17.94 -14.65 -12.30
N SER A 32 16.77 -15.25 -12.06
CA SER A 32 16.02 -16.07 -13.03
C SER A 32 14.55 -15.68 -13.05
N ALA A 33 13.92 -15.72 -14.23
CA ALA A 33 12.50 -15.39 -14.43
C ALA A 33 11.56 -16.24 -13.56
N ASP A 34 11.91 -17.51 -13.30
CA ASP A 34 11.12 -18.39 -12.43
C ASP A 34 11.18 -17.93 -10.97
N VAL A 35 12.36 -17.51 -10.51
CA VAL A 35 12.56 -16.99 -9.15
C VAL A 35 11.84 -15.65 -8.97
N GLN A 36 11.86 -14.78 -9.98
CA GLN A 36 11.09 -13.53 -9.96
C GLN A 36 9.58 -13.79 -9.84
N THR A 37 9.10 -14.84 -10.50
CA THR A 37 7.69 -15.22 -10.49
C THR A 37 7.27 -15.71 -9.11
N LEU A 38 8.00 -16.68 -8.57
CA LEU A 38 7.74 -17.24 -7.24
C LEU A 38 7.89 -16.19 -6.14
N SER A 39 8.92 -15.33 -6.23
CA SER A 39 9.11 -14.24 -5.28
C SER A 39 7.95 -13.25 -5.32
N GLY A 40 7.54 -12.81 -6.52
CA GLY A 40 6.42 -11.88 -6.67
C GLY A 40 5.11 -12.46 -6.14
N GLU A 41 4.81 -13.71 -6.43
CA GLU A 41 3.61 -14.38 -5.89
C GLU A 41 3.65 -14.48 -4.36
N SER A 42 4.80 -14.90 -3.80
CA SER A 42 4.98 -15.03 -2.35
C SER A 42 4.83 -13.69 -1.63
N VAL A 43 5.43 -12.64 -2.18
CA VAL A 43 5.36 -11.28 -1.60
C VAL A 43 3.93 -10.74 -1.63
N LEU A 44 3.26 -10.82 -2.78
CA LEU A 44 1.90 -10.30 -2.94
C LEU A 44 0.88 -11.08 -2.10
N MET A 45 1.03 -12.40 -1.99
CA MET A 45 0.21 -13.23 -1.10
C MET A 45 0.51 -12.94 0.37
N GLY A 46 1.78 -12.77 0.75
CA GLY A 46 2.20 -12.41 2.09
C GLY A 46 1.58 -11.08 2.54
N LEU A 47 1.62 -10.05 1.69
CA LEU A 47 0.96 -8.77 1.97
C LEU A 47 -0.56 -8.92 2.11
N ASN A 48 -1.21 -9.70 1.24
CA ASN A 48 -2.64 -9.99 1.34
C ASN A 48 -3.01 -10.67 2.67
N TYR A 49 -2.16 -11.60 3.10
CA TYR A 49 -2.34 -12.32 4.36
C TYR A 49 -2.18 -11.39 5.57
N LEU A 50 -1.26 -10.42 5.51
CA LEU A 50 -1.03 -9.47 6.61
C LEU A 50 -2.16 -8.45 6.78
N ILE A 51 -2.88 -8.07 5.71
CA ILE A 51 -3.92 -7.01 5.78
C ILE A 51 -4.97 -7.28 6.88
N PRO A 52 -5.59 -8.46 7.00
CA PRO A 52 -6.50 -8.77 8.10
C PRO A 52 -5.88 -8.68 9.50
N HIS A 53 -4.56 -8.87 9.60
CA HIS A 53 -3.81 -8.75 10.84
C HIS A 53 -3.41 -7.30 11.15
N LEU A 54 -3.35 -6.43 10.15
CA LEU A 54 -3.15 -4.98 10.29
C LEU A 54 -4.49 -4.31 10.61
N ASN A 55 -4.97 -4.50 11.84
CA ASN A 55 -6.15 -3.81 12.33
C ASN A 55 -5.88 -2.31 12.55
N ASP A 56 -6.94 -1.50 12.69
CA ASP A 56 -6.82 -0.05 12.92
C ASP A 56 -5.89 0.28 14.11
N THR A 57 -5.89 -0.55 15.15
CA THR A 57 -5.06 -0.40 16.35
C THR A 57 -3.57 -0.68 16.09
N LEU A 58 -3.23 -1.57 15.15
CA LEU A 58 -1.87 -1.89 14.75
C LEU A 58 -1.31 -0.86 13.78
N LEU A 59 -2.17 -0.21 12.99
CA LEU A 59 -1.80 0.95 12.17
C LEU A 59 -1.59 2.23 13.00
N GLU A 60 -2.00 2.26 14.27
CA GLU A 60 -1.61 3.33 15.23
C GLU A 60 -0.10 3.31 15.52
N TYR A 61 0.61 2.21 15.20
CA TYR A 61 2.06 2.12 15.31
C TYR A 61 2.70 2.68 14.03
N PRO A 62 3.31 3.89 14.09
CA PRO A 62 3.74 4.60 12.88
C PRO A 62 4.83 3.86 12.12
N GLN A 63 5.71 3.14 12.81
CA GLN A 63 6.77 2.34 12.16
C GLN A 63 6.19 1.15 11.38
N LEU A 64 5.17 0.48 11.92
CA LEU A 64 4.55 -0.67 11.27
C LEU A 64 3.77 -0.25 10.02
N CYS A 65 3.04 0.87 10.13
CA CYS A 65 2.34 1.49 9.02
C CYS A 65 3.32 1.90 7.90
N ASP A 66 4.41 2.57 8.25
CA ASP A 66 5.48 2.96 7.32
C ASP A 66 6.11 1.74 6.63
N ASP A 67 6.53 0.73 7.39
CA ASP A 67 7.12 -0.50 6.85
C ASP A 67 6.15 -1.24 5.92
N PHE A 68 4.86 -1.32 6.28
CA PHE A 68 3.87 -1.99 5.43
C PHE A 68 3.71 -1.28 4.08
N PHE A 69 3.53 0.04 4.07
CA PHE A 69 3.32 0.80 2.84
C PHE A 69 4.59 0.89 1.98
N ASP A 70 5.77 0.92 2.61
CA ASP A 70 7.06 0.83 1.91
C ASP A 70 7.17 -0.50 1.15
N VAL A 71 6.89 -1.63 1.82
CA VAL A 71 6.92 -2.96 1.18
C VAL A 71 5.84 -3.08 0.11
N LEU A 72 4.64 -2.56 0.34
CA LEU A 72 3.56 -2.58 -0.64
C LEU A 72 3.95 -1.79 -1.91
N ALA A 73 4.56 -0.61 -1.76
CA ALA A 73 5.03 0.20 -2.88
C ALA A 73 6.15 -0.49 -3.67
N ILE A 74 7.13 -1.09 -2.99
CA ILE A 74 8.18 -1.87 -3.63
C ILE A 74 7.60 -3.08 -4.35
N ALA A 75 6.71 -3.85 -3.71
CA ALA A 75 6.13 -5.05 -4.30
C ALA A 75 5.31 -4.74 -5.55
N LEU A 76 4.46 -3.71 -5.51
CA LEU A 76 3.63 -3.34 -6.65
C LEU A 76 4.40 -2.64 -7.77
N SER A 77 5.55 -2.01 -7.48
CA SER A 77 6.42 -1.45 -8.51
C SER A 77 7.28 -2.51 -9.20
N VAL A 78 7.77 -3.52 -8.47
CA VAL A 78 8.62 -4.59 -9.01
C VAL A 78 7.78 -5.69 -9.68
N PHE A 79 6.67 -6.08 -9.07
CA PHE A 79 5.86 -7.23 -9.48
C PHE A 79 4.50 -6.82 -10.07
N THR A 80 4.39 -5.64 -10.68
CA THR A 80 3.11 -5.14 -11.25
C THR A 80 2.47 -6.11 -12.24
N ASN A 81 3.29 -6.79 -13.06
CA ASN A 81 2.82 -7.79 -14.00
C ASN A 81 2.16 -8.98 -13.27
N ARG A 82 2.79 -9.45 -12.19
CA ARG A 82 2.27 -10.55 -11.36
C ARG A 82 0.99 -10.13 -10.64
N PHE A 83 0.96 -8.92 -10.09
CA PHE A 83 -0.25 -8.36 -9.50
C PHE A 83 -1.42 -8.35 -10.49
N ALA A 84 -1.19 -7.94 -11.75
CA ALA A 84 -2.24 -7.86 -12.77
C ALA A 84 -2.86 -9.22 -13.16
N ILE A 85 -2.13 -10.33 -13.01
CA ILE A 85 -2.63 -11.68 -13.29
C ILE A 85 -3.24 -12.40 -12.07
N MET A 86 -3.12 -11.82 -10.86
CA MET A 86 -3.76 -12.37 -9.66
C MET A 86 -5.29 -12.33 -9.75
N SER A 87 -5.96 -13.09 -8.88
CA SER A 87 -7.42 -13.03 -8.77
C SER A 87 -7.89 -11.61 -8.39
N ARG A 88 -9.07 -11.22 -8.89
CA ARG A 88 -9.65 -9.91 -8.56
C ARG A 88 -9.80 -9.69 -7.06
N GLN A 89 -10.12 -10.75 -6.31
CA GLN A 89 -10.27 -10.67 -4.85
C GLN A 89 -8.97 -10.19 -4.18
N TYR A 90 -7.83 -10.80 -4.53
CA TYR A 90 -6.53 -10.40 -3.97
C TYR A 90 -6.10 -9.01 -4.41
N GLN A 91 -6.41 -8.63 -5.66
CA GLN A 91 -6.15 -7.28 -6.16
C GLN A 91 -6.96 -6.24 -5.38
N THR A 92 -8.25 -6.49 -5.17
CA THR A 92 -9.15 -5.60 -4.42
C THR A 92 -8.61 -5.35 -3.02
N VAL A 93 -8.30 -6.40 -2.26
CA VAL A 93 -7.79 -6.28 -0.88
C VAL A 93 -6.53 -5.41 -0.79
N LEU A 94 -5.53 -5.62 -1.65
CA LEU A 94 -4.32 -4.78 -1.65
C LEU A 94 -4.60 -3.33 -2.05
N THR A 95 -5.52 -3.12 -3.00
CA THR A 95 -5.85 -1.76 -3.45
C THR A 95 -6.75 -1.00 -2.49
N GLU A 96 -7.51 -1.68 -1.65
CA GLU A 96 -8.33 -1.06 -0.59
C GLU A 96 -7.47 -0.39 0.49
N SER A 97 -6.21 -0.79 0.62
CA SER A 97 -5.22 -0.14 1.48
C SER A 97 -4.76 1.23 0.96
N ILE A 98 -4.90 1.51 -0.35
CA ILE A 98 -4.41 2.76 -0.97
C ILE A 98 -5.21 3.99 -0.51
N PRO A 99 -6.57 3.98 -0.48
CA PRO A 99 -7.35 5.06 0.10
C PRO A 99 -7.00 5.39 1.55
N PHE A 100 -6.61 4.39 2.35
CA PHE A 100 -6.12 4.63 3.71
C PHE A 100 -4.83 5.46 3.69
N ALA A 101 -3.82 5.05 2.91
CA ALA A 101 -2.55 5.76 2.81
C ALA A 101 -2.70 7.19 2.26
N LEU A 102 -3.59 7.42 1.29
CA LEU A 102 -3.86 8.76 0.76
C LEU A 102 -4.49 9.73 1.78
N ARG A 103 -5.20 9.20 2.77
CA ARG A 103 -5.81 9.99 3.85
C ARG A 103 -4.89 10.13 5.07
N HIS A 104 -3.71 9.53 5.02
CA HIS A 104 -2.79 9.53 6.14
C HIS A 104 -2.15 10.92 6.35
N CYS A 105 -1.90 11.30 7.60
CA CYS A 105 -1.29 12.60 7.93
C CYS A 105 0.21 12.67 7.58
N ASP A 106 0.87 11.52 7.52
CA ASP A 106 2.29 11.41 7.17
C ASP A 106 2.49 11.51 5.65
N PRO A 107 3.21 12.53 5.15
CA PRO A 107 3.45 12.70 3.71
C PRO A 107 4.22 11.54 3.07
N LYS A 108 5.03 10.80 3.84
CA LYS A 108 5.79 9.65 3.33
C LYS A 108 4.85 8.50 2.94
N ILE A 109 3.82 8.25 3.75
CA ILE A 109 2.81 7.23 3.46
C ILE A 109 1.95 7.62 2.25
N VAL A 110 1.62 8.91 2.13
CA VAL A 110 0.95 9.45 0.94
C VAL A 110 1.82 9.26 -0.31
N GLN A 111 3.14 9.49 -0.19
CA GLN A 111 4.08 9.28 -1.29
C GLN A 111 4.07 7.81 -1.78
N TYR A 112 4.10 6.83 -0.86
CA TYR A 112 3.99 5.42 -1.24
C TYR A 112 2.70 5.11 -2.01
N ALA A 113 1.57 5.66 -1.59
CA ALA A 113 0.31 5.50 -2.31
C ALA A 113 0.37 6.09 -3.73
N LEU A 114 0.96 7.27 -3.90
CA LEU A 114 1.13 7.90 -5.20
C LEU A 114 2.09 7.13 -6.11
N GLU A 115 3.16 6.56 -5.55
CA GLU A 115 4.08 5.68 -6.29
C GLU A 115 3.37 4.42 -6.79
N ILE A 116 2.56 3.78 -5.94
CA ILE A 116 1.74 2.62 -6.31
C ILE A 116 0.79 2.98 -7.47
N ILE A 117 0.04 4.08 -7.34
CA ILE A 117 -0.90 4.55 -8.37
C ILE A 117 -0.17 4.81 -9.69
N THR A 118 0.99 5.48 -9.62
CA THR A 118 1.80 5.79 -10.79
C THR A 118 2.29 4.53 -11.49
N CYS A 119 2.81 3.55 -10.73
CA CYS A 119 3.27 2.27 -11.29
C CYS A 119 2.14 1.52 -11.98
N MET A 120 0.96 1.42 -11.34
CA MET A 120 -0.21 0.78 -11.94
C MET A 120 -0.66 1.52 -13.21
N ALA A 121 -0.71 2.84 -13.19
CA ALA A 121 -1.09 3.65 -14.35
C ALA A 121 -0.14 3.44 -15.54
N ILE A 122 1.18 3.45 -15.29
CA ILE A 122 2.20 3.19 -16.32
C ILE A 122 2.05 1.78 -16.88
N TYR A 123 1.85 0.77 -16.02
CA TYR A 123 1.67 -0.61 -16.45
C TYR A 123 0.44 -0.77 -17.36
N HIS A 124 -0.71 -0.20 -16.95
CA HIS A 124 -1.94 -0.23 -17.73
C HIS A 124 -1.81 0.47 -19.08
N PHE A 125 -1.19 1.66 -19.10
CA PHE A 125 -0.94 2.40 -20.34
C PHE A 125 -0.06 1.59 -21.30
N SER A 126 1.00 0.98 -20.78
CA SER A 126 1.98 0.23 -21.58
C SER A 126 1.39 -1.07 -22.16
N HIS A 127 0.50 -1.74 -21.44
CA HIS A 127 -0.07 -3.04 -21.85
C HIS A 127 -1.40 -2.93 -22.61
N ARG A 128 -1.86 -1.72 -22.94
CA ARG A 128 -3.14 -1.46 -23.64
C ARG A 128 -4.34 -2.23 -23.07
N MET A 129 -4.31 -2.57 -21.79
CA MET A 129 -5.45 -3.16 -21.09
C MET A 129 -6.54 -2.10 -21.04
N SER A 130 -7.76 -2.48 -21.46
CA SER A 130 -8.88 -1.56 -21.71
C SER A 130 -9.05 -0.53 -20.59
N MET A 131 -8.61 0.69 -20.89
CA MET A 131 -8.41 1.81 -19.96
C MET A 131 -9.71 2.23 -19.27
N ILE A 132 -10.86 1.92 -19.87
CA ILE A 132 -12.16 2.52 -19.54
C ILE A 132 -12.76 1.96 -18.24
N VAL A 133 -12.58 0.68 -17.91
CA VAL A 133 -13.29 0.08 -16.75
C VAL A 133 -12.51 0.25 -15.45
N PHE A 134 -11.17 0.17 -15.49
CA PHE A 134 -10.34 0.26 -14.28
C PHE A 134 -10.02 1.71 -13.90
N LEU A 135 -9.67 2.61 -14.84
CA LEU A 135 -9.48 4.03 -14.49
C LEU A 135 -10.80 4.66 -14.03
N CYS A 136 -11.95 4.39 -14.67
CA CYS A 136 -13.19 5.01 -14.22
C CYS A 136 -13.59 4.56 -12.81
N VAL A 137 -13.39 3.29 -12.42
CA VAL A 137 -13.71 2.89 -11.03
C VAL A 137 -12.65 3.41 -10.06
N TYR A 138 -11.35 3.30 -10.36
CA TYR A 138 -10.30 3.69 -9.41
C TYR A 138 -10.06 5.19 -9.34
N ILE A 139 -10.02 5.90 -10.47
CA ILE A 139 -9.91 7.36 -10.48
C ILE A 139 -11.21 7.99 -9.98
N VAL A 140 -12.41 7.49 -10.30
CA VAL A 140 -13.63 8.05 -9.69
C VAL A 140 -13.71 7.70 -8.21
N HIS A 141 -13.28 6.52 -7.75
CA HIS A 141 -13.28 6.20 -6.32
C HIS A 141 -12.23 7.01 -5.54
N ILE A 142 -11.03 7.19 -6.10
CA ILE A 142 -9.97 8.02 -5.51
C ILE A 142 -10.35 9.50 -5.57
N LEU A 143 -10.81 10.00 -6.72
CA LEU A 143 -11.27 11.39 -6.85
C LEU A 143 -12.52 11.65 -6.03
N CYS A 144 -13.50 10.75 -5.95
CA CYS A 144 -14.66 10.93 -5.06
C CYS A 144 -14.22 10.96 -3.59
N ASN A 145 -13.28 10.12 -3.16
CA ASN A 145 -12.72 10.20 -1.81
C ASN A 145 -11.88 11.47 -1.59
N PHE A 146 -11.20 11.97 -2.62
CA PHE A 146 -10.36 13.17 -2.56
C PHE A 146 -11.18 14.48 -2.60
N PHE A 147 -12.24 14.54 -3.43
CA PHE A 147 -13.09 15.73 -3.62
C PHE A 147 -14.15 15.89 -2.53
N PHE A 148 -14.63 14.81 -1.90
CA PHE A 148 -15.56 14.93 -0.76
C PHE A 148 -14.88 15.46 0.51
N PHE A 149 -13.55 15.46 0.59
CA PHE A 149 -12.80 15.91 1.78
C PHE A 149 -12.02 17.22 1.57
N PHE A 150 -12.07 17.81 0.38
CA PHE A 150 -11.58 19.18 0.17
C PHE A 150 -12.66 20.28 0.25
N PRO A 151 -13.61 20.28 1.21
CA PRO A 151 -13.97 21.52 1.85
C PRO A 151 -13.02 21.72 3.05
N PHE A 152 -12.31 22.85 3.07
CA PHE A 152 -11.70 23.41 4.29
C PHE A 152 -10.27 22.98 4.70
N VAL A 153 -9.29 23.15 3.80
CA VAL A 153 -7.98 23.67 4.23
C VAL A 153 -7.98 25.18 4.01
N ASN A 154 -8.82 25.89 4.77
CA ASN A 154 -8.72 27.35 4.91
C ASN A 154 -9.45 27.83 6.17
N ASP A 155 -8.88 27.59 7.36
CA ASP A 155 -9.13 28.49 8.51
C ASP A 155 -8.12 28.36 9.67
N ASN A 156 -7.39 27.24 9.80
CA ASN A 156 -6.48 27.08 10.95
C ASN A 156 -5.12 27.80 10.84
N TYR A 157 -4.81 28.45 9.71
CA TYR A 157 -3.63 29.32 9.60
C TYR A 157 -3.91 30.80 9.90
N ARG A 158 -5.17 31.20 10.15
CA ARG A 158 -5.53 32.62 10.36
C ARG A 158 -5.59 33.06 11.83
N GLN A 159 -5.36 32.17 12.79
CA GLN A 159 -5.42 32.53 14.23
C GLN A 159 -4.06 32.52 14.97
N SER A 160 -2.95 32.12 14.34
CA SER A 160 -1.63 32.17 14.99
C SER A 160 -0.82 33.45 14.75
N ASN A 161 -1.38 34.44 14.03
CA ASN A 161 -0.73 35.73 13.71
C ASN A 161 -1.56 36.95 14.16
N LYS A 162 -2.28 36.82 15.28
CA LYS A 162 -2.74 37.98 16.05
C LYS A 162 -2.07 37.99 17.41
N ILE A 163 -0.82 38.44 17.43
CA ILE A 163 -0.22 39.17 18.56
C ILE A 163 0.13 40.54 18.01
#